data_AF-A0A1A8MU14-F1
#
_entry.id   AF-A0A1A8MU14-F1
#
_cell.length_a   1.000
_cell.length_b   1.000
_cell.length_c   1.000
_cell.angle_alpha   90.00
_cell.angle_beta   90.00
_cell.angle_gamma   90.00
#
_symmetry.space_group_name_H-M   'P 1'
#
loop_
_entity.id
_entity.type
_entity.pdbx_description
1 polymer ?
#
loop_
_entity_poly.entity_id
_entity_poly.type
_entity_poly.pdbx_seq_one_letter_code
_entity_poly.pdbx_strand_id
1 'polypeptide(L)'
;VSYEFDEEFFSSTSELAKSFIRQLLEKDTRKRMTIEGALNHPWIKPLNSRQAMVKRLSVVNLENFKRQYARRRWKFSFRIVALCNHLTRIMKKGQNLPEENGRDCESDQEEEILKRRPHTRKRSSTS
;
A
#
# COMPACT_ATOMS: atom_id res chain seq x y z
N VAL A 1 12.40 -5.54 -14.17
CA VAL A 1 11.07 -4.91 -13.99
C VAL A 1 10.98 -3.84 -15.05
N SER A 2 10.17 -4.07 -16.09
CA SER A 2 9.82 -3.03 -17.06
C SER A 2 8.63 -2.27 -16.50
N TYR A 3 8.59 -0.95 -16.66
CA TYR A 3 7.43 -0.14 -16.35
C TYR A 3 7.07 0.68 -17.58
N GLU A 4 5.79 0.97 -17.75
CA GLU A 4 5.26 1.72 -18.89
C GLU A 4 4.37 2.86 -18.39
N PHE A 5 4.17 3.88 -19.22
CA PHE A 5 3.28 4.99 -18.92
C PHE A 5 1.93 4.75 -19.60
N ASP A 6 1.05 4.00 -18.93
CA ASP A 6 -0.26 3.65 -19.48
C ASP A 6 -1.06 4.90 -19.86
N GLU A 7 -1.60 4.93 -21.09
CA GLU A 7 -2.35 6.07 -21.62
C GLU A 7 -3.60 6.36 -20.78
N GLU A 8 -4.21 5.34 -20.18
CA GLU A 8 -5.36 5.47 -19.26
C GLU A 8 -5.06 6.41 -18.08
N PHE A 9 -3.82 6.38 -17.56
CA PHE A 9 -3.43 7.16 -16.39
C PHE A 9 -2.58 8.40 -16.72
N PHE A 10 -1.83 8.36 -17.82
CA PHE A 10 -0.80 9.35 -18.17
C PHE A 10 -1.10 10.15 -19.44
N SER A 11 -2.30 10.08 -20.01
CA SER A 11 -2.71 10.87 -21.18
C SER A 11 -2.55 12.38 -20.99
N SER A 12 -2.88 12.91 -19.80
CA SER A 12 -2.75 14.34 -19.48
C SER A 12 -1.36 14.75 -18.99
N THR A 13 -0.43 13.80 -18.85
CA THR A 13 0.91 14.05 -18.29
C THR A 13 1.87 14.45 -19.40
N SER A 14 2.56 15.59 -19.25
CA SER A 14 3.51 16.04 -20.27
C SER A 14 4.68 15.10 -20.48
N GLU A 15 5.20 15.11 -21.70
CA GLU A 15 6.39 14.33 -22.06
C GLU A 15 7.63 14.75 -21.26
N LEU A 16 7.73 16.02 -20.87
CA LEU A 16 8.78 16.49 -19.96
C LEU A 16 8.71 15.79 -18.59
N ALA A 17 7.51 15.55 -18.07
CA ALA A 17 7.32 14.83 -16.82
C ALA A 17 7.64 13.33 -16.99
N LYS A 18 7.20 12.70 -18.09
CA LYS A 18 7.51 11.31 -18.40
C LYS A 18 9.03 11.09 -18.52
N SER A 19 9.72 11.95 -19.27
CA SER A 19 11.19 11.95 -19.40
C SER A 19 11.89 12.08 -18.06
N PHE A 20 11.43 13.00 -17.20
CA PHE A 20 12.00 13.18 -15.86
C PHE A 20 11.92 11.91 -15.03
N ILE A 21 10.75 11.26 -15.01
CA ILE A 21 10.54 10.00 -14.28
C ILE A 21 11.42 8.88 -14.84
N ARG A 22 11.59 8.79 -16.18
CA ARG A 22 12.48 7.80 -16.81
C ARG A 22 13.92 7.90 -16.33
N GLN A 23 14.45 9.12 -16.28
CA GLN A 23 15.84 9.34 -15.88
C GLN A 23 16.09 9.03 -14.39
N LEU A 24 15.04 9.04 -13.56
CA LEU A 24 15.12 8.69 -12.13
C LEU A 24 14.90 7.19 -11.88
N LEU A 25 13.96 6.57 -12.60
CA LEU A 25 13.64 5.15 -12.49
C LEU A 25 14.55 4.26 -13.36
N GLU A 26 15.81 4.67 -13.50
CA GLU A 26 16.84 3.91 -14.19
C GLU A 26 17.38 2.79 -13.30
N LYS A 27 17.47 1.58 -13.87
CA LYS A 27 17.90 0.38 -13.14
C LYS A 27 19.39 0.44 -12.84
N ASP A 28 20.19 0.91 -13.80
CA ASP A 28 21.61 1.11 -13.64
C ASP A 28 21.89 2.38 -12.81
N THR A 29 22.49 2.21 -11.65
CA THR A 29 22.77 3.32 -10.72
C THR A 29 23.73 4.34 -11.29
N ARG A 30 24.61 3.94 -12.21
CA ARG A 30 25.58 4.84 -12.86
C ARG A 30 24.94 5.73 -13.91
N LYS A 31 23.85 5.26 -14.52
CA LYS A 31 23.08 5.99 -15.54
C LYS A 31 21.93 6.80 -14.95
N ARG A 32 21.55 6.49 -13.70
CA ARG A 32 20.52 7.24 -12.98
C ARG A 32 20.94 8.70 -12.84
N MET A 33 20.01 9.59 -13.17
CA MET A 33 20.23 11.03 -13.04
C MET A 33 20.60 11.41 -11.60
N THR A 34 21.66 12.22 -11.47
CA THR A 34 22.11 12.77 -10.19
C THR A 34 21.14 13.84 -9.69
N ILE A 35 21.23 14.19 -8.40
CA ILE A 35 20.38 15.24 -7.82
C ILE A 35 20.56 16.58 -8.54
N GLU A 36 21.79 16.94 -8.91
CA GLU A 36 22.08 18.17 -9.65
C GLU A 36 21.46 18.14 -11.05
N GLY A 37 21.51 16.99 -11.74
CA GLY A 37 20.82 16.80 -13.01
C GLY A 37 19.31 16.95 -12.86
N ALA A 38 18.74 16.38 -11.79
CA ALA A 38 17.30 16.45 -11.52
C ALA A 38 16.83 17.89 -11.27
N LEU A 39 17.59 18.67 -10.51
CA LEU A 39 17.29 20.09 -10.24
C LEU A 39 17.35 20.96 -11.50
N ASN A 40 18.24 20.62 -12.44
CA ASN A 40 18.40 21.33 -13.71
C ASN A 40 17.48 20.80 -14.83
N HIS A 41 16.71 19.74 -14.59
CA HIS A 41 15.85 19.17 -15.61
C HIS A 41 14.72 20.15 -16.00
N PRO A 42 14.38 20.29 -17.31
CA PRO A 42 13.37 21.24 -17.80
C PRO A 42 11.98 21.17 -17.14
N TRP A 43 11.61 20.00 -16.64
CA TRP A 43 10.36 19.81 -15.88
C TRP A 43 10.40 20.48 -14.49
N ILE A 44 11.57 20.51 -13.84
CA ILE A 44 11.77 21.19 -12.56
C ILE A 44 12.07 22.67 -12.78
N LYS A 45 13.09 22.97 -13.61
CA LYS A 45 13.55 24.32 -13.94
C LYS A 45 13.38 24.58 -15.45
N PRO A 46 12.23 25.13 -15.89
CA PRO A 46 12.00 25.45 -17.29
C PRO A 46 13.01 26.50 -17.77
N LEU A 47 13.62 26.28 -18.94
CA LEU A 47 14.60 27.20 -19.53
C LEU A 47 13.93 28.24 -20.45
N ASN A 48 12.73 27.94 -20.97
CA ASN A 48 12.04 28.76 -21.95
C ASN A 48 10.54 28.84 -21.64
N SER A 49 9.87 29.92 -22.06
CA SER A 49 8.43 30.16 -21.85
C SER A 49 7.53 29.03 -22.36
N ARG A 50 7.92 28.38 -23.47
CA ARG A 50 7.21 27.21 -24.02
C ARG A 50 7.19 26.03 -23.04
N GLN A 51 8.32 25.73 -22.40
CA GLN A 51 8.41 24.63 -21.43
C GLN A 51 7.63 24.96 -20.15
N ALA A 52 7.68 26.22 -19.70
CA ALA A 52 6.89 26.69 -18.56
C ALA A 52 5.38 26.55 -18.83
N MET A 53 4.93 26.87 -20.05
CA MET A 53 3.55 26.70 -20.48
C MET A 53 3.13 25.22 -20.48
N VAL A 54 3.95 24.32 -21.04
CA VAL A 54 3.69 22.86 -21.01
C VAL A 54 3.52 22.36 -19.58
N LYS A 55 4.39 22.78 -18.66
CA LYS A 55 4.28 22.43 -17.23
C LYS A 55 2.99 22.94 -16.61
N ARG A 56 2.59 24.19 -16.90
CA ARG A 56 1.37 24.80 -16.38
C ARG A 56 0.10 24.12 -16.89
N LEU A 57 0.09 23.69 -18.15
CA LEU A 57 -1.04 23.00 -18.78
C LEU A 57 -1.11 21.51 -18.42
N SER A 58 -0.02 20.92 -17.94
CA SER A 58 0.00 19.52 -17.51
C SER A 58 -0.88 19.35 -16.28
N VAL A 59 -1.94 18.56 -16.38
CA VAL A 59 -2.84 18.28 -15.26
C VAL A 59 -2.50 16.92 -14.65
N VAL A 60 -2.35 16.91 -13.33
CA VAL A 60 -2.19 15.67 -12.57
C VAL A 60 -3.55 15.00 -12.40
N ASN A 61 -3.63 13.70 -12.63
CA ASN A 61 -4.85 12.93 -12.42
C ASN A 61 -5.14 12.77 -10.91
N LEU A 62 -5.79 13.79 -10.34
CA LEU A 62 -6.02 13.90 -8.90
C LEU A 62 -7.01 12.84 -8.38
N GLU A 63 -7.98 12.42 -9.21
CA GLU A 63 -8.96 11.40 -8.83
C GLU A 63 -8.30 10.03 -8.63
N ASN A 64 -7.43 9.63 -9.55
CA ASN A 64 -6.61 8.43 -9.36
C ASN A 64 -5.70 8.58 -8.14
N PHE A 65 -5.08 9.74 -7.93
CA PHE A 65 -4.23 9.98 -6.78
C PHE A 65 -4.98 9.82 -5.44
N LYS A 66 -6.17 10.45 -5.31
CA LYS A 66 -7.04 10.33 -4.13
C LYS A 66 -7.44 8.87 -3.89
N ARG A 67 -7.87 8.15 -4.95
CA ARG A 67 -8.26 6.74 -4.87
C ARG A 67 -7.11 5.87 -4.36
N GLN A 68 -5.91 6.05 -4.90
CA GLN A 68 -4.75 5.27 -4.46
C GLN A 68 -4.25 5.67 -3.07
N TYR A 69 -4.35 6.94 -2.69
CA TYR A 69 -4.06 7.40 -1.34
C TYR A 69 -5.00 6.77 -0.31
N ALA A 70 -6.32 6.76 -0.58
CA ALA A 70 -7.30 6.08 0.26
C ALA A 70 -6.98 4.58 0.40
N ARG A 71 -6.68 3.89 -0.71
CA ARG A 71 -6.29 2.48 -0.69
C ARG A 71 -5.03 2.22 0.15
N ARG A 72 -4.02 3.10 0.08
CA ARG A 72 -2.80 2.99 0.90
C ARG A 72 -3.12 3.12 2.39
N ARG A 73 -3.97 4.08 2.77
CA ARG A 73 -4.42 4.25 4.17
C ARG A 73 -5.17 3.01 4.67
N TRP A 74 -6.11 2.50 3.88
CA TRP A 74 -6.85 1.28 4.22
C TRP A 74 -5.94 0.07 4.39
N LYS A 75 -4.97 -0.13 3.47
CA LYS A 75 -3.97 -1.21 3.61
C LYS A 75 -3.14 -1.07 4.88
N PHE A 76 -2.76 0.16 5.26
CA PHE A 76 -2.04 0.40 6.49
C PHE A 76 -2.89 0.05 7.73
N SER A 77 -4.13 0.55 7.81
CA SER A 77 -5.06 0.23 8.90
C SER A 77 -5.28 -1.29 9.03
N PHE A 78 -5.49 -1.99 7.91
CA PHE A 78 -5.61 -3.45 7.91
C PHE A 78 -4.38 -4.13 8.48
N ARG A 79 -3.16 -3.71 8.10
CA ARG A 79 -1.91 -4.28 8.63
C ARG A 79 -1.79 -4.08 10.14
N ILE A 80 -2.19 -2.92 10.65
CA ILE A 80 -2.19 -2.63 12.09
C ILE A 80 -3.16 -3.57 12.82
N VAL A 81 -4.40 -3.67 12.36
CA VAL A 81 -5.40 -4.56 12.98
C VAL A 81 -4.96 -6.03 12.91
N ALA A 82 -4.44 -6.47 11.76
CA ALA A 82 -3.91 -7.82 11.60
C ALA A 82 -2.75 -8.11 12.57
N LEU A 83 -1.84 -7.15 12.77
CA LEU A 83 -0.75 -7.25 13.74
C LEU A 83 -1.28 -7.32 15.17
N CYS A 84 -2.21 -6.45 15.57
CA CYS A 84 -2.84 -6.48 16.89
C CYS A 84 -3.48 -7.85 17.16
N ASN A 85 -4.29 -8.35 16.22
CA ASN A 85 -4.94 -9.65 16.33
C ASN A 85 -3.92 -10.79 16.41
N HIS A 86 -2.83 -10.70 15.66
CA HIS A 86 -1.74 -11.68 15.73
C HIS A 86 -1.08 -11.69 17.12
N LEU A 87 -0.75 -10.52 17.66
CA LEU A 87 -0.14 -10.37 18.98
C LEU A 87 -1.08 -10.84 20.09
N THR A 88 -2.37 -10.47 20.07
CA THR A 88 -3.36 -10.96 21.03
C THR A 88 -3.45 -12.48 21.04
N ARG A 89 -3.39 -13.13 19.87
CA ARG A 89 -3.38 -14.60 19.78
C ARG A 89 -2.12 -15.22 20.36
N ILE A 90 -0.95 -14.60 20.16
CA ILE A 90 0.31 -15.06 20.75
C ILE A 90 0.25 -14.94 22.27
N MET A 91 -0.20 -13.79 22.79
CA MET A 91 -0.32 -13.55 24.23
C MET A 91 -1.30 -14.53 24.89
N LYS A 92 -2.47 -14.76 24.27
CA LYS A 92 -3.45 -15.76 24.77
C LYS A 92 -2.90 -17.19 24.70
N LYS A 93 -2.09 -17.54 23.70
CA LYS A 93 -1.48 -18.87 23.57
C LYS A 93 -0.39 -19.13 24.63
N GLY A 94 0.27 -18.07 25.12
CA GLY A 94 1.22 -18.12 26.23
C GLY A 94 0.57 -18.19 27.62
N GLN A 95 -0.75 -17.96 27.71
CA GLN A 95 -1.54 -17.95 28.95
C GLN A 95 -2.41 -19.21 29.13
N ASN A 96 -1.92 -20.40 28.75
CA ASN A 96 -2.50 -21.64 29.32
C ASN A 96 -1.98 -21.82 30.76
N LEU A 97 -2.40 -20.94 31.67
CA LEU A 97 -2.38 -21.14 33.13
C LEU A 97 -3.85 -21.10 33.61
N PRO A 98 -4.22 -21.88 34.63
CA PRO A 98 -5.61 -22.23 34.92
C PRO A 98 -6.45 -20.98 35.27
N GLU A 99 -7.71 -21.02 34.83
CA GLU A 99 -8.73 -20.01 35.07
C GLU A 99 -8.90 -19.69 36.57
N GLU A 100 -8.95 -18.40 36.90
CA GLU A 100 -9.68 -17.88 38.05
C GLU A 100 -10.27 -16.50 37.69
N ASN A 101 -11.59 -16.52 37.54
CA ASN A 101 -12.59 -15.50 37.91
C ASN A 101 -12.46 -14.04 37.42
N GLY A 102 -13.42 -13.68 36.56
CA GLY A 102 -14.30 -12.53 36.84
C GLY A 102 -14.03 -11.25 36.05
N ARG A 103 -14.76 -11.08 34.94
CA ARG A 103 -15.53 -9.85 34.67
C ARG A 103 -16.79 -10.21 33.88
N ASP A 104 -17.91 -10.12 34.58
CA ASP A 104 -19.24 -10.04 34.00
C ASP A 104 -19.31 -8.92 32.97
N CYS A 105 -19.69 -9.27 31.76
CA CYS A 105 -20.46 -8.41 30.88
C CYS A 105 -21.61 -9.28 30.39
N GLU A 106 -22.64 -9.34 31.24
CA GLU A 106 -23.95 -9.91 30.96
C GLU A 106 -24.59 -9.07 29.83
N SER A 107 -24.77 -9.69 28.66
CA SER A 107 -25.75 -9.21 27.68
C SER A 107 -26.25 -10.43 26.92
N ASP A 108 -27.46 -10.80 27.30
CA ASP A 108 -28.49 -11.54 26.57
C ASP A 108 -28.11 -12.92 26.02
N GLN A 109 -28.44 -13.94 26.82
CA GLN A 109 -28.60 -15.32 26.38
C GLN A 109 -29.89 -15.44 25.54
N GLU A 110 -29.76 -15.81 24.27
CA GLU A 110 -30.76 -16.67 23.62
C GLU A 110 -30.03 -17.94 23.13
N GLU A 111 -30.44 -19.08 23.70
CA GLU A 111 -29.94 -20.41 23.32
C GLU A 111 -30.44 -20.79 21.92
N GLU A 112 -29.53 -21.21 21.04
CA GLU A 112 -29.86 -22.30 20.12
C GLU A 112 -28.64 -23.21 19.89
N ILE A 113 -28.76 -24.44 20.40
CA ILE A 113 -27.76 -25.48 20.41
C ILE A 113 -27.63 -26.07 18.99
N LEU A 114 -26.55 -25.73 18.28
CA LEU A 114 -26.08 -26.49 17.12
C LEU A 114 -24.59 -26.81 17.26
N LYS A 115 -24.31 -27.99 17.85
CA LYS A 115 -22.98 -28.60 17.98
C LYS A 115 -22.33 -28.77 16.59
N ARG A 116 -21.53 -27.80 16.15
CA ARG A 116 -20.60 -28.01 15.03
C ARG A 116 -19.33 -28.70 15.55
N ARG A 117 -19.14 -29.95 15.13
CA ARG A 117 -17.95 -30.76 15.42
C ARG A 117 -16.67 -30.06 14.94
N PRO A 118 -15.55 -30.11 15.68
CA PRO A 118 -14.28 -29.58 15.19
C PRO A 118 -13.73 -30.46 14.07
N HIS A 119 -13.43 -29.83 12.93
CA HIS A 119 -12.76 -30.48 11.81
C HIS A 119 -11.27 -30.67 12.14
N THR A 120 -10.87 -31.91 12.44
CA THR A 120 -9.45 -32.25 12.59
C THR A 120 -8.78 -32.27 11.23
N ARG A 121 -7.93 -31.28 10.96
CA ARG A 121 -7.11 -31.24 9.75
C ARG A 121 -5.94 -32.21 9.94
N LYS A 122 -6.08 -33.45 9.45
CA LYS A 122 -4.97 -34.41 9.39
C LYS A 122 -3.89 -33.85 8.45
N ARG A 123 -2.67 -33.66 8.98
CA ARG A 123 -1.47 -33.32 8.20
C ARG A 123 -0.88 -34.64 7.71
N SER A 124 -1.00 -34.91 6.41
CA SER A 124 -0.35 -36.04 5.76
C SER A 124 1.17 -35.81 5.71
N SER A 125 1.92 -36.75 6.30
CA SER A 125 3.36 -36.93 6.15
C SER A 125 3.63 -37.74 4.88
N THR A 126 4.35 -37.17 3.93
CA THR A 126 5.01 -37.93 2.86
C THR A 126 6.43 -38.27 3.31
N SER A 127 6.78 -39.54 3.08
CA SER A 127 8.07 -40.19 3.29
C SER A 127 9.24 -39.53 2.56
#